data_AF-A0A317VDT8-F1
#
_entry.id   AF-A0A317VDT8-F1
#
_cell.length_a   1.000
_cell.length_b   1.000
_cell.length_c   1.000
_cell.angle_alpha   90.00
_cell.angle_beta   90.00
_cell.angle_gamma   90.00
#
_symmetry.space_group_name_H-M   'P 1'
#
loop_
_entity.id
_entity.type
_entity.pdbx_description
1 polymer ?
#
loop_
_entity_poly.entity_id
_entity_poly.type
_entity_poly.pdbx_seq_one_letter_code
_entity_poly.pdbx_strand_id
1 'polypeptide(L)'
;IDTEFAVPTLFKLLPFVFTVSLSILSVLLSESLPKLLMNFKFSRFGYNIFSFFSQRFYIELFYNKYIVEGVLKLGGQTSKSLDKGSVELLGPYGLEKGLLVLSNSIGNLSTVVLISYSLYTI
;
A
#
# COMPACT_ATOMS: atom_id res chain seq x y z
N ILE A 1 33.27 -23.97 28.84
CA ILE A 1 33.09 -23.31 30.15
C ILE A 1 34.23 -22.29 30.25
N ASP A 2 34.17 -21.02 29.85
CA ASP A 2 33.08 -20.14 29.40
C ASP A 2 33.65 -19.12 28.41
N THR A 3 33.18 -19.13 27.17
CA THR A 3 33.60 -18.19 26.11
C THR A 3 32.85 -16.85 26.18
N GLU A 4 31.87 -16.73 27.09
CA GLU A 4 31.07 -15.52 27.32
C GLU A 4 31.87 -14.39 28.03
N PHE A 5 33.06 -14.71 28.55
CA PHE A 5 33.90 -13.80 29.35
C PHE A 5 35.25 -13.44 28.74
N ALA A 6 35.58 -13.92 27.53
CA ALA A 6 36.88 -13.68 26.89
C ALA A 6 36.94 -12.39 26.05
N VAL A 7 36.08 -11.40 26.32
CA VAL A 7 36.13 -10.10 25.65
C VAL A 7 37.20 -9.23 26.31
N PRO A 8 38.19 -8.70 25.55
CA PRO A 8 39.18 -7.79 26.09
C PRO A 8 38.52 -6.63 26.85
N THR A 9 39.09 -6.26 28.00
CA THR A 9 38.56 -5.22 28.90
C THR A 9 38.28 -3.90 28.17
N LEU A 10 39.07 -3.57 27.15
CA LEU A 10 38.88 -2.43 26.27
C LEU A 10 37.48 -2.41 25.62
N PHE A 11 37.03 -3.50 25.01
CA PHE A 11 35.72 -3.57 24.37
C PHE A 11 34.58 -3.57 25.39
N LYS A 12 34.83 -4.04 26.62
CA LYS A 12 33.86 -4.02 27.70
C LYS A 12 33.61 -2.61 28.25
N LEU A 13 34.66 -1.78 28.28
CA LEU A 13 34.60 -0.39 28.75
C LEU A 13 34.23 0.60 27.64
N LEU A 14 34.36 0.21 26.37
CA LEU A 14 34.08 1.05 25.21
C LEU A 14 32.67 1.68 25.24
N PRO A 15 31.56 0.93 25.51
CA PRO A 15 30.23 1.52 25.56
C PRO A 15 30.11 2.57 26.65
N PHE A 16 30.69 2.32 27.83
CA PHE A 16 30.66 3.24 28.96
C PHE A 16 31.40 4.54 28.65
N VAL A 17 32.62 4.45 28.10
CA VAL A 17 33.41 5.62 27.71
C VAL A 17 32.68 6.44 26.65
N PHE A 18 32.06 5.79 25.66
CA PHE A 18 31.26 6.50 24.65
C PHE A 18 30.03 7.17 25.25
N THR A 19 29.27 6.51 26.14
CA THR A 19 28.09 7.13 26.75
C THR A 19 28.46 8.36 27.58
N VAL A 20 29.50 8.27 28.41
CA VAL A 20 29.94 9.39 29.26
C VAL A 20 30.50 10.53 28.40
N SER A 21 31.36 10.22 27.42
CA SER A 21 31.92 11.26 26.54
C SER A 21 30.87 11.95 25.68
N LEU A 22 29.96 11.20 25.03
CA LEU A 22 28.90 11.79 24.20
C LEU A 22 27.89 12.60 25.01
N SER A 23 27.57 12.18 26.24
CA SER A 23 26.64 12.94 27.10
C SER A 23 27.24 14.30 27.51
N ILE A 24 28.51 14.32 27.94
CA ILE A 24 29.23 15.56 28.24
C ILE A 24 29.32 16.44 26.98
N LEU A 25 29.68 15.87 25.83
CA LEU A 25 29.74 16.58 24.56
C LEU A 25 28.38 17.18 24.17
N SER A 26 27.29 16.44 24.37
CA SER A 26 25.93 16.91 24.05
C SER A 26 25.55 18.12 24.89
N VAL A 27 25.82 18.07 26.21
CA VAL A 27 25.52 19.19 27.11
C VAL A 27 26.35 20.42 26.71
N LEU A 28 27.68 20.24 26.55
CA LEU A 28 28.57 21.32 26.16
C LEU A 28 28.15 21.97 24.83
N LEU A 29 27.86 21.17 23.79
CA LEU A 29 27.42 21.70 22.50
C LEU A 29 26.12 22.50 22.62
N SER A 30 25.15 21.98 23.37
CA SER A 30 23.84 22.63 23.53
C SER A 30 23.91 23.96 24.29
N GLU A 31 24.79 24.05 25.30
CA GLU A 31 24.86 25.21 26.19
C GLU A 31 25.86 26.26 25.69
N SER A 32 27.03 25.84 25.18
CA SER A 32 28.09 26.76 24.78
C SER A 32 27.96 27.32 23.35
N LEU A 33 27.27 26.60 22.44
CA LEU A 33 27.22 26.95 21.01
C LEU A 33 25.80 26.97 20.39
N PRO A 34 24.78 27.57 21.05
CA PRO A 34 23.40 27.56 20.55
C PRO A 34 23.25 28.27 19.20
N LYS A 35 24.00 29.35 18.97
CA LYS A 35 23.94 30.14 17.71
C LYS A 35 24.46 29.34 16.51
N LEU A 36 25.54 28.58 16.69
CA LEU A 36 26.10 27.70 15.66
C LEU A 36 25.16 26.54 15.34
N LEU A 37 24.57 25.92 16.36
CA LEU A 37 23.53 24.89 16.20
C LEU A 37 22.33 25.39 15.42
N MET A 38 21.83 26.58 15.75
CA MET A 38 20.69 27.18 15.07
C MET A 38 21.01 27.49 13.60
N ASN A 39 22.18 28.08 13.33
CA ASN A 39 22.65 28.33 11.96
C ASN A 39 22.82 27.03 11.16
N PHE A 40 23.35 25.97 11.78
CA PHE A 40 23.48 24.66 11.14
C PHE A 40 22.12 24.06 10.81
N LYS A 41 21.15 24.11 11.74
CA LYS A 41 19.78 23.61 11.51
C LYS A 41 19.07 24.32 10.37
N PHE A 42 19.28 25.64 10.22
CA PHE A 42 18.68 26.41 9.12
C PHE A 42 19.46 26.37 7.81
N SER A 43 20.70 25.85 7.83
CA SER A 43 21.41 25.58 6.58
C SER A 43 20.64 24.53 5.76
N ARG A 44 20.70 24.63 4.42
CA ARG A 44 20.00 23.69 3.54
C ARG A 44 20.36 22.23 3.81
N PHE A 45 21.62 21.98 4.16
CA PHE A 45 22.12 20.64 4.49
C PHE A 45 21.60 20.16 5.86
N GLY A 46 21.75 20.98 6.90
CA GLY A 46 21.29 20.63 8.24
C GLY A 46 19.77 20.50 8.33
N TYR A 47 19.02 21.32 7.59
CA TYR A 47 17.57 21.20 7.47
C TYR A 47 17.15 19.86 6.88
N ASN A 48 17.78 19.43 5.79
CA ASN A 48 17.47 18.14 5.16
C ASN A 48 17.79 16.96 6.07
N ILE A 49 18.95 16.99 6.75
CA ILE A 49 19.34 15.96 7.70
C ILE A 49 18.35 15.91 8.88
N PHE A 50 18.05 17.06 9.47
CA PHE A 50 17.12 17.15 10.59
C PHE A 50 15.72 16.67 10.20
N SER A 51 15.23 17.06 9.02
CA SER A 51 13.96 16.58 8.46
C SER A 51 13.95 15.07 8.27
N PHE A 52 15.04 14.50 7.74
CA PHE A 52 15.17 13.06 7.49
C PHE A 52 15.08 12.23 8.78
N PHE A 53 15.81 12.61 9.83
CA PHE A 53 15.73 11.92 11.12
C PHE A 53 14.40 12.19 11.85
N SER A 54 13.85 13.40 11.75
CA SER A 54 12.57 13.75 12.38
C SER A 54 11.39 12.98 11.77
N GLN A 55 11.44 12.69 10.46
CA GLN A 55 10.41 11.95 9.73
C GLN A 55 10.67 10.44 9.72
N ARG A 56 11.36 9.90 10.74
CA ARG A 56 11.65 8.47 10.90
C ARG A 56 12.23 7.86 9.61
N PHE A 57 13.23 8.52 9.03
CA PHE A 57 13.91 8.07 7.82
C PHE A 57 12.99 7.93 6.59
N TYR A 58 11.84 8.63 6.56
CA TYR A 58 10.82 8.53 5.50
C TYR A 58 10.22 7.12 5.32
N ILE A 59 10.42 6.21 6.28
CA ILE A 59 9.96 4.81 6.18
C ILE A 59 8.43 4.77 6.03
N GLU A 60 7.71 5.61 6.78
CA GLU A 60 6.25 5.68 6.71
C GLU A 60 5.75 6.21 5.35
N LEU A 61 6.44 7.22 4.80
CA LEU A 61 6.12 7.75 3.48
C LEU A 61 6.33 6.68 2.40
N PHE A 62 7.43 5.92 2.50
CA PHE A 62 7.70 4.81 1.60
C PHE A 62 6.62 3.73 1.71
N TYR A 63 6.29 3.31 2.94
CA TYR A 63 5.27 2.30 3.18
C TYR A 63 3.90 2.71 2.62
N ASN A 64 3.46 3.94 2.91
CA ASN A 64 2.16 4.43 2.44
C ASN A 64 2.11 4.56 0.92
N LYS A 65 3.18 5.05 0.30
CA LYS A 65 3.21 5.28 -1.14
C LYS A 65 3.31 3.98 -1.94
N TYR A 66 4.12 3.02 -1.50
CA TYR A 66 4.38 1.82 -2.28
C TYR A 66 3.45 0.66 -1.91
N ILE A 67 3.23 0.43 -0.61
CA ILE A 67 2.43 -0.70 -0.14
C ILE A 67 0.96 -0.32 -0.09
N VAL A 68 0.61 0.73 0.68
CA VAL A 68 -0.80 1.07 0.92
C VAL A 68 -1.50 1.53 -0.36
N GLU A 69 -0.89 2.45 -1.13
CA GLU A 69 -1.47 2.90 -2.39
C GLU A 69 -1.60 1.76 -3.41
N GLY A 70 -0.63 0.84 -3.45
CA GLY A 70 -0.67 -0.35 -4.29
C GLY A 70 -1.84 -1.27 -3.94
N VAL A 71 -1.99 -1.60 -2.67
CA VAL A 71 -3.11 -2.41 -2.16
C VAL A 71 -4.44 -1.73 -2.42
N LEU A 72 -4.53 -0.41 -2.22
CA LEU A 72 -5.77 0.34 -2.42
C LEU A 72 -6.19 0.37 -3.90
N LYS A 73 -5.24 0.53 -4.83
CA LYS A 73 -5.52 0.48 -6.27
C LYS A 73 -5.99 -0.90 -6.72
N LEU A 74 -5.32 -1.96 -6.24
CA LEU A 74 -5.71 -3.33 -6.55
C LEU A 74 -7.09 -3.65 -5.96
N GLY A 75 -7.32 -3.33 -4.68
CA GLY A 75 -8.61 -3.50 -4.02
C GLY A 75 -9.75 -2.73 -4.69
N GLY A 76 -9.48 -1.51 -5.15
CA GLY A 76 -10.45 -0.70 -5.90
C GLY A 76 -10.79 -1.31 -7.27
N GLN A 77 -9.80 -1.86 -7.98
CA GLN A 77 -10.04 -2.57 -9.23
C GLN A 77 -10.85 -3.85 -9.01
N THR A 78 -10.45 -4.68 -8.04
CA THR A 78 -11.12 -5.95 -7.75
C THR A 78 -12.55 -5.75 -7.29
N SER A 79 -12.83 -4.79 -6.41
CA SER A 79 -14.22 -4.53 -5.96
C SER A 79 -15.09 -3.99 -7.10
N LYS A 80 -14.53 -3.15 -7.99
CA LYS A 80 -15.27 -2.68 -9.16
C LYS A 80 -15.60 -3.82 -10.13
N SER A 81 -14.63 -4.70 -10.42
CA SER A 81 -14.84 -5.80 -11.38
C SER A 81 -15.67 -6.94 -10.79
N LEU A 82 -15.43 -7.31 -9.53
CA LEU A 82 -16.13 -8.42 -8.87
C LEU A 82 -17.47 -7.97 -8.33
N ASP A 83 -17.52 -7.00 -7.42
CA ASP A 83 -18.77 -6.69 -6.73
C ASP A 83 -19.74 -5.98 -7.68
N LYS A 84 -19.29 -4.92 -8.35
CA LYS A 84 -20.15 -4.20 -9.30
C LYS A 84 -20.42 -4.98 -10.58
N GLY A 85 -19.41 -5.62 -11.16
CA GLY A 85 -19.55 -6.42 -12.36
C GLY A 85 -20.45 -7.66 -12.16
N SER A 86 -20.31 -8.36 -11.04
CA SER A 86 -21.18 -9.52 -10.75
C SER A 86 -22.61 -9.09 -10.43
N VAL A 87 -22.79 -7.97 -9.70
CA VAL A 87 -24.14 -7.45 -9.41
C VAL A 87 -24.83 -6.93 -10.66
N GLU A 88 -24.13 -6.30 -11.61
CA GLU A 88 -24.71 -5.90 -12.90
C GLU A 88 -25.05 -7.12 -13.78
N LEU A 89 -24.20 -8.15 -13.80
CA LEU A 89 -24.43 -9.40 -14.54
C LEU A 89 -25.56 -10.25 -13.97
N LEU A 90 -25.81 -10.23 -12.66
CA LEU A 90 -26.92 -10.96 -12.03
C LEU A 90 -28.17 -10.10 -11.84
N GLY A 91 -28.03 -8.78 -11.93
CA GLY A 91 -29.09 -7.81 -11.74
C GLY A 91 -29.86 -7.51 -13.03
N PRO A 92 -30.38 -6.28 -13.19
CA PRO A 92 -31.33 -5.96 -14.25
C PRO A 92 -30.73 -6.08 -15.66
N TYR A 93 -29.46 -5.74 -15.84
CA TYR A 93 -28.79 -5.81 -17.14
C TYR A 93 -28.59 -7.25 -17.62
N GLY A 94 -28.15 -8.14 -16.74
CA GLY A 94 -28.05 -9.57 -17.05
C GLY A 94 -29.41 -10.23 -17.30
N LEU A 95 -30.42 -9.85 -16.52
CA LEU A 95 -31.79 -10.31 -16.71
C LEU A 95 -32.38 -9.85 -18.05
N GLU A 96 -32.17 -8.59 -18.44
CA GLU A 96 -32.60 -8.05 -19.73
C GLU A 96 -32.00 -8.85 -20.90
N LYS A 97 -30.69 -9.05 -20.89
CA LYS A 97 -29.99 -9.86 -21.90
C LYS A 97 -30.52 -11.29 -21.96
N GLY A 98 -30.73 -11.93 -20.81
CA GLY A 98 -31.28 -13.28 -20.73
C GLY A 98 -32.69 -13.37 -21.30
N LEU A 99 -33.57 -12.43 -20.93
CA LEU A 99 -34.94 -12.34 -21.43
C LEU A 99 -34.99 -12.12 -22.94
N LEU A 100 -34.13 -11.26 -23.49
CA LEU A 100 -34.03 -11.04 -24.93
C LEU A 100 -33.63 -12.30 -25.70
N VAL A 101 -32.67 -13.07 -25.19
CA VAL A 101 -32.24 -14.34 -25.81
C VAL A 101 -33.37 -15.37 -25.77
N LEU A 102 -34.09 -15.48 -24.64
CA LEU A 102 -35.24 -16.37 -24.53
C LEU A 102 -36.36 -15.97 -25.51
N SER A 103 -36.68 -14.68 -25.57
CA SER A 103 -37.70 -14.15 -26.48
C SER A 103 -37.38 -14.47 -27.95
N ASN A 104 -36.14 -14.22 -28.38
CA ASN A 104 -35.70 -14.54 -29.73
C ASN A 104 -35.73 -16.05 -30.03
N SER A 105 -35.35 -16.88 -29.04
CA SER A 105 -35.38 -18.34 -29.20
C SER A 105 -36.81 -18.86 -29.35
N ILE A 106 -37.76 -18.32 -28.58
CA ILE A 106 -39.19 -18.67 -28.67
C ILE A 106 -39.78 -18.19 -30.01
N GLY A 107 -39.40 -17.00 -30.49
CA GLY A 107 -39.81 -16.48 -31.80
C GLY A 107 -39.31 -17.34 -32.97
N ASN A 108 -38.07 -17.83 -32.90
CA ASN A 108 -37.54 -18.75 -33.91
C ASN A 108 -38.22 -20.13 -33.85
N LEU A 109 -38.54 -20.63 -32.65
CA LEU A 109 -39.26 -21.88 -32.50
C LEU A 109 -40.69 -21.80 -33.06
N SER A 110 -41.41 -20.71 -32.78
CA SER A 110 -42.79 -20.53 -33.24
C SER A 110 -42.90 -20.40 -34.76
N THR A 111 -41.95 -19.73 -35.42
CA THR A 111 -41.89 -19.65 -36.88
C THR A 111 -41.65 -21.01 -37.53
N VAL A 112 -40.71 -21.81 -37.00
CA VAL A 112 -40.44 -23.17 -37.48
C VAL A 112 -41.66 -24.10 -37.29
N VAL A 113 -42.34 -23.99 -36.16
CA VAL A 113 -43.56 -24.77 -35.88
C VAL A 113 -44.69 -24.42 -36.86
N LEU A 114 -44.93 -23.14 -37.13
CA LEU A 114 -45.95 -22.70 -38.10
C LEU A 114 -45.67 -23.21 -39.52
N ILE A 115 -44.41 -23.16 -39.97
CA ILE A 115 -44.00 -23.72 -41.27
C ILE A 115 -44.28 -25.23 -41.31
N SER A 116 -43.94 -25.96 -40.25
CA SER A 116 -44.13 -27.41 -40.17
C SER A 116 -45.61 -27.80 -40.23
N TYR A 117 -46.48 -27.07 -39.53
CA TYR A 117 -47.94 -27.30 -39.60
C TYR A 117 -48.51 -26.99 -40.99
N SER A 118 -48.10 -25.87 -41.59
CA SER A 118 -48.56 -25.50 -42.94
C SER A 118 -48.16 -26.54 -44.00
N LEU A 119 -46.98 -27.15 -43.86
CA LEU A 119 -46.51 -28.23 -44.73
C LEU A 119 -47.29 -29.53 -44.54
N TYR A 120 -47.71 -29.87 -43.33
CA TYR A 120 -48.44 -31.13 -43.05
C TYR A 120 -49.88 -31.10 -43.58
N THR A 121 -50.47 -29.91 -43.71
CA THR A 121 -51.85 -29.74 -44.20
C THR A 121 -51.98 -29.70 -45.72
N ILE A 122 -50.85 -29.68 -46.45
CA ILE A 122 -50.77 -29.74 -47.92
C ILE A 122 -50.60 -31.19 -48.35
#